data_AF-E3NSQ2-F1
#
_entry.id   AF-E3NSQ2-F1
#
_cell.length_a   1.000
_cell.length_b   1.000
_cell.length_c   1.000
_cell.angle_alpha   90.00
_cell.angle_beta   90.00
_cell.angle_gamma   90.00
#
_symmetry.space_group_name_H-M   'P 1'
#
loop_
_entity.id
_entity.type
_entity.pdbx_description
1 polymer ?
#
loop_
_entity_poly.entity_id
_entity_poly.type
_entity_poly.pdbx_seq_one_letter_code
_entity_poly.pdbx_strand_id
1 'polypeptide(L)'
;MDGIDIHLDNASLSNSDLNVFLKHWLSGGCPRLKLFCARIGSVDIFRVLTGLRHNVVRVENRRDYNSPFGHQWTLWDGYDIQRADGVTATVHYEPVEALVIAVWPETTHKYN
;
A
#
# COMPACT_ATOMS: atom_id res chain seq x y z
N MET A 1 -10.89 -16.86 2.14
CA MET A 1 -10.11 -15.94 1.28
C MET A 1 -8.66 -16.07 1.69
N ASP A 2 -7.75 -16.32 0.76
CA ASP A 2 -6.31 -16.42 1.08
C ASP A 2 -5.68 -15.03 0.95
N GLY A 3 -5.17 -14.47 2.05
CA GLY A 3 -4.66 -13.11 2.11
C GLY A 3 -4.11 -12.79 3.50
N ILE A 4 -3.44 -11.65 3.65
CA ILE A 4 -3.04 -11.12 4.96
C ILE A 4 -3.21 -9.60 4.99
N ASP A 5 -3.72 -9.11 6.12
CA ASP A 5 -3.67 -7.71 6.52
C ASP A 5 -2.64 -7.56 7.65
N ILE A 6 -1.77 -6.56 7.55
CA ILE A 6 -0.75 -6.25 8.55
C ILE A 6 -1.10 -4.90 9.18
N HIS A 7 -1.30 -4.89 10.50
CA HIS A 7 -1.60 -3.69 11.27
C HIS A 7 -0.58 -3.50 12.39
N LEU A 8 0.07 -2.33 12.40
CA LEU A 8 1.08 -1.96 13.39
C LEU A 8 0.76 -0.57 13.96
N ASP A 9 0.13 -0.53 15.14
CA ASP A 9 -0.43 0.72 15.71
C ASP A 9 0.59 1.62 16.42
N ASN A 10 1.74 1.07 16.82
CA ASN A 10 2.82 1.83 17.44
C ASN A 10 4.17 1.21 17.06
N ALA A 11 4.50 1.32 15.78
CA ALA A 11 5.70 0.70 15.22
C ALA A 11 6.88 1.66 15.28
N SER A 12 8.02 1.21 15.79
CA SER A 12 9.29 1.95 15.67
C SER A 12 9.93 1.78 14.29
N LEU A 13 9.11 1.86 13.23
CA LEU A 13 9.56 1.77 11.84
C LEU A 13 9.96 3.14 11.32
N SER A 14 11.06 3.21 10.59
CA SER A 14 11.47 4.40 9.86
C SER A 14 10.86 4.43 8.45
N ASN A 15 10.90 5.61 7.82
CA ASN A 15 10.57 5.75 6.40
C ASN A 15 11.44 4.86 5.50
N SER A 16 12.67 4.54 5.93
CA SER A 16 13.56 3.61 5.22
C SER A 16 13.11 2.16 5.35
N ASP A 17 12.59 1.75 6.50
CA ASP A 17 12.04 0.40 6.68
C ASP A 17 10.80 0.18 5.81
N LEU A 18 9.94 1.20 5.71
CA LEU A 18 8.80 1.20 4.79
C LEU A 18 9.23 1.11 3.32
N ASN A 19 10.30 1.83 2.93
CA ASN A 19 10.87 1.72 1.58
C ASN A 19 11.41 0.31 1.29
N VAL A 20 12.09 -0.31 2.25
CA VAL A 20 12.56 -1.70 2.13
C VAL A 20 11.39 -2.66 1.97
N PHE A 21 10.32 -2.48 2.75
CA PHE A 21 9.11 -3.30 2.61
C PHE A 21 8.48 -3.16 1.22
N LEU A 22 8.33 -1.94 0.69
CA LEU A 22 7.79 -1.72 -0.66
C LEU A 22 8.64 -2.39 -1.75
N LYS A 23 9.98 -2.28 -1.66
CA LYS A 23 10.90 -2.95 -2.57
C LYS A 23 10.79 -4.47 -2.48
N HIS A 24 10.67 -5.01 -1.27
CA HIS A 24 10.47 -6.43 -1.04
C HIS A 24 9.16 -6.91 -1.69
N TRP A 25 8.06 -6.18 -1.48
CA TRP A 25 6.77 -6.50 -2.07
C TRP A 25 6.80 -6.44 -3.61
N LEU A 26 7.40 -5.38 -4.19
CA LEU A 26 7.59 -5.24 -5.64
C LEU A 26 8.45 -6.36 -6.25
N SER A 27 9.33 -6.98 -5.46
CA SER A 27 10.16 -8.12 -5.88
C SER A 27 9.46 -9.47 -5.74
N GLY A 28 8.16 -9.50 -5.42
CA GLY A 28 7.37 -10.73 -5.22
C GLY A 28 7.27 -11.19 -3.76
N GLY A 29 7.87 -10.45 -2.83
CA GLY A 29 7.72 -10.67 -1.39
C GLY A 29 6.29 -10.41 -0.91
N CYS A 30 5.89 -11.06 0.18
CA CYS A 30 4.53 -10.96 0.72
C CYS A 30 3.42 -11.04 -0.36
N PRO A 31 3.39 -12.10 -1.21
CA PRO A 31 2.51 -12.16 -2.38
C PRO A 31 1.02 -12.09 -2.05
N ARG A 32 0.68 -12.47 -0.82
CA ARG A 32 -0.69 -12.50 -0.27
C ARG A 32 -1.12 -11.22 0.42
N LEU A 33 -0.29 -10.17 0.44
CA LEU A 33 -0.63 -8.91 1.08
C LEU A 33 -1.90 -8.32 0.49
N LYS A 34 -2.84 -7.92 1.35
CA LYS A 34 -4.06 -7.21 0.98
C LYS A 34 -4.02 -5.80 1.55
N LEU A 35 -3.65 -5.66 2.81
CA LEU A 35 -3.47 -4.38 3.46
C LEU A 35 -2.21 -4.37 4.31
N PHE A 36 -1.48 -3.26 4.29
CA PHE A 36 -0.50 -2.93 5.31
C PHE A 36 -0.84 -1.55 5.87
N CYS A 37 -0.91 -1.43 7.18
CA CYS A 37 -1.11 -0.18 7.89
C CYS A 37 -0.09 -0.09 9.03
N ALA A 38 0.72 0.96 9.04
CA ALA A 38 1.65 1.22 10.13
C ALA A 38 1.59 2.68 10.56
N ARG A 39 1.34 2.90 11.85
CA ARG A 39 1.47 4.22 12.48
C ARG A 39 2.91 4.38 12.98
N ILE A 40 3.61 5.38 12.44
CA ILE A 40 5.05 5.58 12.67
C ILE A 40 5.39 7.01 13.14
N GLY A 41 4.39 7.82 13.45
CA GLY A 41 4.54 9.20 13.95
C GLY A 41 4.87 10.23 12.86
N SER A 42 5.74 9.92 11.89
CA SER A 42 6.01 10.84 10.77
C SER A 42 6.33 10.10 9.48
N VAL A 43 5.47 10.28 8.48
CA VAL A 43 5.62 9.71 7.15
C VAL A 43 6.13 10.78 6.18
N ASP A 44 7.30 10.55 5.61
CA ASP A 44 7.82 11.27 4.45
C ASP A 44 7.63 10.36 3.23
N ILE A 45 6.54 10.60 2.50
CA ILE A 45 6.16 9.77 1.36
C ILE A 45 7.22 9.73 0.26
N PHE A 46 8.01 10.80 0.08
CA PHE A 46 9.08 10.83 -0.91
C PHE A 46 10.26 9.95 -0.49
N ARG A 47 10.58 9.87 0.80
CA ARG A 47 11.55 8.89 1.33
C ARG A 47 11.04 7.47 1.18
N VAL A 48 9.78 7.21 1.52
CA VAL A 48 9.15 5.89 1.37
C VAL A 48 9.18 5.41 -0.09
N LEU A 49 8.98 6.31 -1.06
CA LEU A 49 8.98 5.99 -2.50
C LEU A 49 10.35 6.14 -3.18
N THR A 50 11.42 6.40 -2.43
CA THR A 50 12.75 6.62 -3.00
C THR A 50 13.24 5.40 -3.78
N GLY A 51 13.67 5.64 -5.03
CA GLY A 51 14.14 4.60 -5.95
C GLY A 51 13.02 3.82 -6.67
N LEU A 52 11.74 4.18 -6.46
CA LEU A 52 10.59 3.50 -7.10
C LEU A 52 9.97 4.28 -8.26
N ARG A 53 10.54 5.44 -8.64
CA ARG A 53 9.93 6.43 -9.54
C ARG A 53 9.39 5.90 -10.88
N HIS A 54 9.98 4.86 -11.44
CA HIS A 54 9.56 4.31 -12.74
C HIS A 54 8.26 3.48 -12.64
N ASN A 55 7.88 3.08 -11.43
CA ASN A 55 6.71 2.25 -11.16
C ASN A 55 5.63 3.01 -10.37
N VAL A 56 5.79 4.34 -10.18
CA VAL A 56 4.92 5.15 -9.34
C VAL A 56 4.05 6.07 -10.19
N VAL A 57 2.74 5.95 -10.03
CA VAL A 57 1.75 6.86 -10.63
C VAL A 57 1.00 7.57 -9.51
N ARG A 58 1.01 8.91 -9.51
CA ARG A 58 0.23 9.68 -8.52
C ARG A 58 -1.25 9.59 -8.86
N VAL A 59 -2.07 9.37 -7.84
CA VAL A 59 -3.53 9.34 -7.94
C VAL A 59 -4.12 10.41 -7.04
N GLU A 60 -4.97 11.24 -7.61
CA GLU A 60 -5.61 12.37 -6.90
C GLU A 60 -7.10 12.14 -6.60
N ASN A 61 -7.66 11.06 -7.14
CA ASN A 61 -9.08 10.76 -6.97
C ASN A 61 -9.29 9.90 -5.72
N ARG A 62 -10.33 10.25 -4.95
CA ARG A 62 -10.80 9.44 -3.82
C ARG A 62 -11.11 8.02 -4.29
N ARG A 63 -10.59 7.03 -3.57
CA ARG A 63 -10.93 5.61 -3.74
C ARG A 63 -11.22 4.97 -2.39
N ASP A 64 -12.29 4.21 -2.33
CA ASP A 64 -12.64 3.45 -1.14
C ASP A 64 -12.08 2.02 -1.28
N TYR A 65 -11.19 1.65 -0.37
CA TYR A 65 -10.62 0.32 -0.29
C TYR A 65 -11.33 -0.50 0.79
N ASN A 66 -11.71 -1.73 0.44
CA ASN A 66 -12.30 -2.69 1.35
C ASN A 66 -11.42 -3.94 1.36
N SER A 67 -10.75 -4.20 2.47
CA SER A 67 -9.96 -5.41 2.61
C SER A 67 -10.88 -6.63 2.68
N PRO A 68 -10.40 -7.81 2.20
CA PRO A 68 -11.01 -9.11 2.42
C PRO A 68 -11.39 -9.44 3.87
N PHE A 69 -10.77 -8.76 4.85
CA PHE A 69 -10.93 -9.00 6.27
C PHE A 69 -11.74 -7.88 6.95
N GLY A 70 -12.49 -7.09 6.17
CA GLY A 70 -13.44 -6.09 6.66
C GLY A 70 -12.82 -4.73 7.04
N HIS A 71 -11.53 -4.52 6.75
CA HIS A 71 -10.87 -3.25 7.06
C HIS A 71 -11.10 -2.27 5.92
N GLN A 72 -11.58 -1.07 6.24
CA GLN A 72 -11.99 -0.08 5.25
C GLN A 72 -11.08 1.15 5.33
N TRP A 73 -10.69 1.66 4.15
CA TRP A 73 -9.87 2.86 4.03
C TRP A 73 -10.42 3.77 2.94
N THR A 74 -10.53 5.06 3.25
CA THR A 74 -10.81 6.10 2.26
C THR A 74 -9.48 6.73 1.85
N LEU A 75 -9.03 6.45 0.63
CA LEU A 75 -7.77 6.97 0.09
C LEU A 75 -8.10 8.22 -0.72
N TRP A 76 -7.90 9.41 -0.15
CA TRP A 76 -8.20 10.68 -0.84
C TRP A 76 -7.25 10.95 -2.00
N ASP A 77 -6.01 10.53 -1.87
CA ASP A 77 -4.97 10.54 -2.88
C ASP A 77 -4.00 9.38 -2.63
N GLY A 78 -2.92 9.32 -3.40
CA GLY A 78 -1.80 8.44 -3.09
C GLY A 78 -0.94 8.17 -4.30
N TYR A 79 -0.20 7.09 -4.21
CA TYR A 79 0.77 6.67 -5.21
C TYR A 79 0.55 5.21 -5.53
N ASP A 80 0.08 4.95 -6.74
CA ASP A 80 -0.03 3.59 -7.26
C ASP A 80 1.35 3.08 -7.61
N ILE A 81 1.66 1.88 -7.11
CA ILE A 81 2.81 1.09 -7.49
C ILE A 81 2.34 -0.23 -8.07
N GLN A 82 2.96 -0.65 -9.17
CA GLN A 82 2.63 -1.91 -9.82
C GLN A 82 3.78 -2.90 -9.69
N ARG A 83 3.46 -4.10 -9.24
CA ARG A 83 4.37 -5.24 -9.19
C ARG A 83 4.47 -5.89 -10.57
N ALA A 84 5.54 -6.65 -10.83
CA ALA A 84 5.81 -7.27 -12.12
C ALA A 84 4.69 -8.24 -12.61
N ASP A 85 3.86 -8.77 -11.71
CA ASP A 85 2.70 -9.61 -12.02
C ASP A 85 1.43 -8.80 -12.35
N GLY A 86 1.52 -7.48 -12.42
CA GLY A 86 0.41 -6.58 -12.73
C GLY A 86 -0.41 -6.15 -11.53
N VAL A 87 -0.18 -6.73 -10.34
CA VAL A 87 -0.90 -6.35 -9.12
C VAL A 87 -0.53 -4.93 -8.73
N THR A 88 -1.54 -4.10 -8.49
CA THR A 88 -1.37 -2.70 -8.11
C THR A 88 -1.63 -2.52 -6.63
N ALA A 89 -0.80 -1.73 -5.97
CA ALA A 89 -1.05 -1.24 -4.62
C ALA A 89 -1.03 0.29 -4.59
N THR A 90 -1.93 0.89 -3.83
CA THR A 90 -1.88 2.33 -3.53
C THR A 90 -1.18 2.54 -2.21
N VAL A 91 -0.10 3.33 -2.24
CA VAL A 91 0.56 3.86 -1.05
C VAL A 91 -0.06 5.22 -0.73
N HIS A 92 -0.71 5.31 0.42
CA HIS A 92 -1.32 6.52 0.94
C HIS A 92 -0.70 6.85 2.29
N TYR A 93 -0.67 8.13 2.63
CA TYR A 93 -0.34 8.58 3.97
C TYR A 93 -1.50 9.45 4.44
N GLU A 94 -2.08 9.09 5.58
CA GLU A 94 -3.18 9.85 6.16
C GLU A 94 -2.61 10.89 7.14
N PRO A 95 -3.27 12.06 7.35
CA PRO A 95 -2.88 13.03 8.36
C PRO A 95 -2.69 12.48 9.79
N VAL A 96 -3.17 11.27 10.07
CA VAL A 96 -3.06 10.57 11.36
C VAL A 96 -1.74 9.81 11.57
N GLU A 97 -0.70 10.15 10.80
CA GLU A 97 0.67 9.61 10.91
C GLU A 97 0.80 8.12 10.54
N ALA A 98 -0.16 7.60 9.78
CA ALA A 98 -0.18 6.23 9.29
C ALA A 98 0.20 6.16 7.81
N LEU A 99 1.08 5.22 7.47
CA LEU A 99 1.24 4.76 6.09
C LEU A 99 0.27 3.61 5.84
N VAL A 100 -0.49 3.70 4.75
CA VAL A 100 -1.39 2.66 4.27
C VAL A 100 -0.90 2.18 2.90
N ILE A 101 -0.83 0.86 2.73
CA ILE A 101 -0.58 0.20 1.44
C ILE A 101 -1.78 -0.70 1.18
N ALA A 102 -2.66 -0.25 0.29
CA ALA A 102 -3.86 -0.97 -0.11
C ALA A 102 -3.59 -1.73 -1.40
N VAL A 103 -3.56 -3.06 -1.34
CA VAL A 103 -3.35 -3.92 -2.51
C VAL A 103 -4.70 -4.21 -3.14
N TRP A 104 -4.91 -3.69 -4.34
CA TRP A 104 -6.16 -3.88 -5.07
C TRP A 104 -6.32 -5.35 -5.43
N PRO A 105 -7.52 -5.91 -5.33
CA PRO A 105 -7.79 -7.23 -5.87
C PRO A 105 -7.37 -7.25 -7.35
N GLU A 106 -6.92 -8.40 -7.84
CA GLU A 106 -6.91 -8.63 -9.29
C GLU A 106 -8.27 -8.20 -9.80
N THR A 107 -8.31 -7.33 -10.81
CA THR A 107 -9.57 -6.99 -11.46
C THR A 107 -10.17 -8.32 -11.84
N THR A 108 -11.21 -8.73 -11.11
CA THR A 108 -12.09 -9.77 -11.59
C THR A 108 -12.59 -9.20 -12.89
N HIS A 109 -12.02 -9.68 -14.00
CA HIS A 109 -12.70 -9.61 -15.27
C HIS A 109 -14.08 -10.17 -14.97
N LYS A 110 -15.05 -9.26 -14.84
CA LYS A 110 -16.45 -9.63 -14.79
C LYS A 110 -16.68 -10.32 -16.12
N TYR A 111 -16.63 -11.64 -16.13
CA TYR A 111 -17.22 -12.39 -17.22
C TYR A 111 -18.70 -12.00 -17.22
N ASN A 112 -19.13 -11.49 -18.37
CA ASN A 112 -20.46 -10.98 -18.65
C ASN A 112 -21.56 -11.97 -18.27
#